data_AF-A0A8T7BPJ9-F1
#
_entry.id   AF-A0A8T7BPJ9-F1
#
_cell.length_a   1.000
_cell.length_b   1.000
_cell.length_c   1.000
_cell.angle_alpha   90.00
_cell.angle_beta   90.00
_cell.angle_gamma   90.00
#
_symmetry.space_group_name_H-M   'P 1'
#
loop_
_entity.id
_entity.type
_entity.pdbx_description
1 polymer ?
#
loop_
_entity_poly.entity_id
_entity_poly.type
_entity_poly.pdbx_seq_one_letter_code
_entity_poly.pdbx_strand_id
1 'polypeptide(L)'
;MKKIICYLFILLISNLSAQETTGEMEPGILINNYVNKTALFVGEHITYTIEVICNADVDILPEDLAEDELILNGLELISSNIDMESSGSRTRYTFSYVLATYAGNATPLGIDELRVRYYFKRPGQRIEDVATVGDVSISSVDLVLASTLPADLENLELRDIQAPSAKSTNVDWIGTAGILLVLVSMFPVGSAAYAWMQKRKLEKQAEQARETVSVKTNVFNELRAIDISDESNRRQAFQKLEAVIREFIWQKTGLTLQA
;
A
#
# COMPACT_ATOMS: atom_id res chain seq x y z
N MET A 1 -7.54 -27.28 -27.48
CA MET A 1 -7.43 -26.34 -26.33
C MET A 1 -8.65 -25.41 -26.13
N LYS A 2 -9.80 -25.63 -26.81
CA LYS A 2 -11.05 -24.85 -26.57
C LYS A 2 -12.10 -25.56 -25.70
N LYS A 3 -11.95 -26.86 -25.46
CA LYS A 3 -12.90 -27.68 -24.67
C LYS A 3 -12.64 -27.67 -23.15
N ILE A 4 -11.45 -27.25 -22.72
CA ILE A 4 -11.08 -27.21 -21.28
C ILE A 4 -11.62 -25.94 -20.60
N ILE A 5 -11.76 -24.85 -21.35
CA ILE A 5 -12.25 -23.56 -20.81
C ILE A 5 -13.77 -23.61 -20.52
N CYS A 6 -14.53 -24.47 -21.21
CA CYS A 6 -15.97 -24.60 -20.98
C CYS A 6 -16.31 -25.39 -19.70
N TYR A 7 -15.46 -26.35 -19.32
CA TYR A 7 -15.65 -27.12 -18.08
C TYR A 7 -15.34 -26.28 -16.83
N LEU A 8 -14.45 -25.28 -16.94
CA LEU A 8 -14.09 -24.43 -15.81
C LEU A 8 -15.16 -23.38 -15.47
N PHE A 9 -16.03 -23.03 -16.43
CA PHE A 9 -17.12 -22.07 -16.20
C PHE A 9 -18.41 -22.74 -15.70
N ILE A 10 -18.61 -24.03 -16.01
CA ILE A 10 -19.78 -24.80 -15.53
C ILE A 10 -19.58 -25.29 -14.08
N LEU A 11 -18.33 -25.42 -13.61
CA LEU A 11 -18.03 -25.84 -12.23
C LEU A 11 -18.09 -24.69 -11.20
N LEU A 12 -18.24 -23.44 -11.63
CA LEU A 12 -18.22 -22.27 -10.73
C LEU A 12 -19.62 -21.82 -10.25
N ILE A 13 -20.70 -22.43 -10.74
CA ILE A 13 -22.08 -22.03 -10.42
C ILE A 13 -22.77 -23.04 -9.47
N SER A 14 -22.13 -24.15 -9.13
CA SER A 14 -22.80 -25.29 -8.49
C SER A 14 -22.80 -25.32 -6.95
N ASN A 15 -22.24 -24.35 -6.24
CA ASN A 15 -22.15 -24.39 -4.76
C ASN A 15 -22.86 -23.21 -4.10
N LEU A 16 -24.12 -22.98 -4.47
CA LEU A 16 -25.07 -22.28 -3.60
C LEU A 16 -26.02 -23.33 -3.02
N SER A 17 -25.49 -24.24 -2.21
CA SER A 17 -26.29 -25.14 -1.40
C SER A 17 -26.80 -24.35 -0.21
N ALA A 18 -27.96 -23.69 -0.37
CA ALA A 18 -28.78 -23.34 0.77
C ALA A 18 -29.18 -24.65 1.45
N GLN A 19 -28.64 -24.89 2.64
CA GLN A 19 -29.04 -26.04 3.45
C GLN A 19 -30.34 -25.65 4.16
N GLU A 20 -31.46 -25.94 3.53
CA GLU A 20 -32.78 -25.86 4.15
C GLU A 20 -32.97 -27.10 5.02
N THR A 21 -32.76 -26.95 6.33
CA THR A 21 -33.06 -28.01 7.30
C THR A 21 -34.45 -27.73 7.85
N THR A 22 -35.48 -28.33 7.26
CA THR A 22 -36.86 -28.20 7.74
C THR A 22 -37.02 -29.01 9.03
N GLY A 23 -37.14 -28.32 10.16
CA GLY A 23 -37.46 -28.91 11.47
C GLY A 23 -38.93 -29.32 11.57
N GLU A 24 -39.18 -30.29 12.46
CA GLU A 24 -40.42 -31.05 12.66
C GLU A 24 -41.70 -30.20 12.86
N MET A 25 -42.83 -30.67 12.30
CA MET A 25 -44.17 -30.07 12.36
C MET A 25 -44.84 -30.32 13.74
N GLU A 26 -44.48 -29.51 14.73
CA GLU A 26 -45.27 -29.29 15.95
C GLU A 26 -46.46 -28.35 15.65
N PRO A 27 -47.57 -28.36 16.42
CA PRO A 27 -48.85 -27.83 15.97
C PRO A 27 -48.84 -26.32 15.69
N GLY A 28 -48.68 -25.97 14.41
CA GLY A 28 -48.84 -24.62 13.90
C GLY A 28 -47.61 -23.71 13.98
N ILE A 29 -46.42 -24.27 14.21
CA ILE A 29 -45.13 -23.56 14.14
C ILE A 29 -44.32 -24.16 12.99
N LEU A 30 -43.77 -23.31 12.13
CA LEU A 30 -42.81 -23.70 11.10
C LEU A 30 -41.48 -23.03 11.38
N ILE A 31 -40.42 -23.83 11.48
CA ILE A 31 -39.06 -23.34 11.71
C ILE A 31 -38.19 -23.68 10.50
N ASN A 32 -37.53 -22.66 9.97
CA ASN A 32 -36.48 -22.81 8.98
C ASN A 32 -35.22 -22.13 9.50
N ASN A 33 -34.08 -22.78 9.33
CA ASN A 33 -32.78 -22.18 9.61
C ASN A 33 -31.86 -22.34 8.41
N TYR A 34 -31.06 -21.32 8.13
CA TYR A 34 -30.09 -21.34 7.04
C TYR A 34 -28.90 -20.44 7.34
N VAL A 35 -27.76 -20.76 6.72
CA VAL A 35 -26.56 -19.92 6.74
C VAL A 35 -26.25 -19.49 5.32
N ASN A 36 -25.77 -18.26 5.15
CA ASN A 36 -25.37 -17.75 3.84
C ASN A 36 -24.17 -18.49 3.21
N LYS A 37 -23.31 -19.10 4.04
CA LYS A 37 -22.13 -19.87 3.65
C LYS A 37 -21.83 -20.96 4.67
N THR A 38 -21.44 -22.14 4.20
CA THR A 38 -21.03 -23.26 5.06
C THR A 38 -19.52 -23.35 5.27
N ALA A 39 -18.75 -22.47 4.61
CA ALA A 39 -17.32 -22.35 4.81
C ALA A 39 -16.90 -20.87 4.88
N LEU A 40 -15.96 -20.55 5.79
CA LEU A 40 -15.49 -19.20 6.03
C LEU A 40 -13.99 -19.14 6.31
N PHE A 41 -13.36 -18.01 5.96
CA PHE A 41 -11.99 -17.70 6.37
C PHE A 41 -11.95 -17.05 7.76
N VAL A 42 -10.78 -17.06 8.39
CA VAL A 42 -10.54 -16.33 9.65
C VAL A 42 -10.81 -14.83 9.43
N GLY A 43 -11.67 -14.25 10.27
CA GLY A 43 -12.11 -12.85 10.21
C GLY A 43 -13.21 -12.58 9.18
N GLU A 44 -13.68 -13.58 8.44
CA GLU A 44 -14.83 -13.44 7.55
C GLU A 44 -16.14 -13.49 8.33
N HIS A 45 -17.12 -12.68 7.91
CA HIS A 45 -18.44 -12.65 8.51
C HIS A 45 -19.41 -13.58 7.76
N ILE A 46 -20.17 -14.37 8.51
CA ILE A 46 -21.28 -15.17 8.02
C ILE A 46 -22.59 -14.70 8.65
N THR A 47 -23.71 -15.01 8.02
CA THR A 47 -25.04 -14.69 8.52
C THR A 47 -25.81 -15.99 8.70
N TYR A 48 -26.20 -16.26 9.94
CA TYR A 48 -27.11 -17.33 10.31
C TYR A 48 -28.49 -16.74 10.56
N THR A 49 -29.49 -17.28 9.86
CA THR A 49 -30.87 -16.81 9.95
C THR A 49 -31.77 -17.92 10.42
N ILE A 50 -32.63 -17.60 11.39
CA ILE A 50 -33.72 -18.45 11.86
C ILE A 50 -35.03 -17.74 11.54
N GLU A 51 -35.89 -18.41 10.77
CA GLU A 51 -37.25 -17.98 10.50
C GLU A 51 -38.23 -18.86 11.26
N VAL A 52 -39.04 -18.24 12.10
CA VAL A 52 -40.12 -18.92 12.83
C VAL A 52 -41.45 -18.32 12.40
N ILE A 53 -42.34 -19.16 11.88
CA ILE A 53 -43.69 -18.78 11.46
C ILE A 53 -44.69 -19.43 12.42
N CYS A 54 -45.37 -18.60 13.20
CA CYS A 54 -46.39 -18.99 14.15
C CYS A 54 -47.80 -18.73 13.57
N ASN A 55 -48.73 -19.65 13.83
CA ASN A 55 -50.16 -19.44 13.59
C ASN A 55 -50.81 -18.55 14.69
N ALA A 56 -52.03 -18.05 14.46
CA ALA A 56 -52.69 -17.05 15.30
C ALA A 56 -52.84 -17.43 16.79
N ASP A 57 -52.96 -18.72 17.10
CA ASP A 57 -53.22 -19.19 18.45
C ASP A 57 -51.93 -19.54 19.22
N VAL A 58 -50.77 -19.52 18.56
CA VAL A 58 -49.49 -19.97 19.11
C VAL A 58 -48.45 -18.85 19.00
N ASP A 59 -47.56 -18.74 19.97
CA ASP A 59 -46.36 -17.91 19.88
C ASP A 59 -45.14 -18.58 20.48
N ILE A 60 -43.98 -18.01 20.20
CA ILE A 60 -42.69 -18.42 20.79
C ILE A 60 -42.22 -17.42 21.85
N LEU A 61 -41.28 -17.83 22.70
CA LEU A 61 -40.50 -16.93 23.55
C LEU A 61 -39.26 -16.47 22.77
N PRO A 62 -39.16 -15.19 22.36
CA PRO A 62 -37.98 -14.70 21.65
C PRO A 62 -36.70 -14.72 22.51
N GLU A 63 -36.84 -14.74 23.83
CA GLU A 63 -35.75 -14.82 24.80
C GLU A 63 -34.94 -16.13 24.67
N ASP A 64 -35.59 -17.23 24.26
CA ASP A 64 -34.89 -18.51 24.03
C ASP A 64 -34.00 -18.48 22.76
N LEU A 65 -34.14 -17.41 21.97
CA LEU A 65 -33.34 -17.10 20.79
C LEU A 65 -32.52 -15.82 21.01
N ALA A 66 -32.27 -15.46 22.26
CA ALA A 66 -31.39 -14.34 22.57
C ALA A 66 -29.92 -14.71 22.31
N GLU A 67 -29.08 -13.68 22.21
CA GLU A 67 -27.66 -13.84 21.90
C GLU A 67 -26.87 -14.71 22.88
N ASP A 68 -27.30 -14.75 24.14
CA ASP A 68 -26.70 -15.49 25.24
C ASP A 68 -27.10 -16.98 25.26
N GLU A 69 -28.21 -17.34 24.63
CA GLU A 69 -28.67 -18.73 24.50
C GLU A 69 -28.04 -19.45 23.29
N LEU A 70 -27.36 -18.72 22.39
CA LEU A 70 -26.67 -19.33 21.25
C LEU A 70 -25.40 -20.07 21.69
N ILE A 71 -25.40 -21.39 21.50
CA ILE A 71 -24.23 -22.24 21.71
C ILE A 71 -23.37 -22.23 20.45
N LEU A 72 -22.32 -21.42 20.48
CA LEU A 72 -21.37 -21.23 19.38
C LEU A 72 -20.07 -22.00 19.63
N ASN A 73 -19.72 -22.88 18.69
CA ASN A 73 -18.46 -23.62 18.71
C ASN A 73 -17.46 -22.94 17.78
N GLY A 74 -16.44 -22.30 18.34
CA GLY A 74 -15.36 -21.66 17.57
C GLY A 74 -15.78 -20.41 16.78
N LEU A 75 -17.00 -19.92 16.99
CA LEU A 75 -17.56 -18.71 16.39
C LEU A 75 -17.76 -17.65 17.48
N GLU A 76 -17.67 -16.39 17.09
CA GLU A 76 -17.97 -15.23 17.89
C GLU A 76 -19.15 -14.49 17.27
N LEU A 77 -20.10 -14.08 18.13
CA LEU A 77 -21.22 -13.23 17.72
C LEU A 77 -20.74 -11.78 17.59
N ILE A 78 -20.98 -11.19 16.42
CA ILE A 78 -20.65 -9.79 16.11
C ILE A 78 -21.87 -8.90 16.29
N SER A 79 -23.03 -9.35 15.81
CA SER A 79 -24.29 -8.64 15.98
C SER A 79 -25.49 -9.57 15.84
N SER A 80 -26.57 -9.25 16.55
CA SER A 80 -27.87 -9.90 16.43
C SER A 80 -28.93 -8.89 15.99
N ASN A 81 -29.93 -9.36 15.26
CA ASN A 81 -31.11 -8.58 14.92
C ASN A 81 -32.35 -9.47 14.93
N ILE A 82 -33.47 -8.92 15.42
CA ILE A 82 -34.75 -9.61 15.49
C ILE A 82 -35.76 -8.74 14.78
N ASP A 83 -36.39 -9.29 13.75
CA ASP A 83 -37.50 -8.67 13.04
C ASP A 83 -38.79 -9.46 13.25
N MET A 84 -39.89 -8.75 13.44
CA MET A 84 -41.20 -9.35 13.67
C MET A 84 -42.23 -8.75 12.72
N GLU A 85 -42.76 -9.60 11.85
CA GLU A 85 -43.81 -9.23 10.91
C GLU A 85 -45.10 -9.99 11.23
N SER A 86 -46.17 -9.26 11.52
CA SER A 86 -47.50 -9.84 11.74
C SER A 86 -48.36 -9.65 10.50
N SER A 87 -48.67 -10.74 9.80
CA SER A 87 -49.51 -10.74 8.61
C SER A 87 -50.79 -11.52 8.87
N GLY A 88 -51.86 -10.81 9.23
CA GLY A 88 -53.17 -11.39 9.49
C GLY A 88 -53.16 -12.38 10.65
N SER A 89 -53.31 -13.67 10.32
CA SER A 89 -53.35 -14.78 11.28
C SER A 89 -52.00 -15.47 11.50
N ARG A 90 -50.90 -14.91 10.98
CA ARG A 90 -49.56 -15.46 11.17
C ARG A 90 -48.59 -14.39 11.65
N THR A 91 -47.69 -14.79 12.54
CA THR A 91 -46.57 -13.98 13.00
C THR A 91 -45.29 -14.62 12.52
N ARG A 92 -44.43 -13.86 11.82
CA ARG A 92 -43.11 -14.29 11.36
C ARG A 92 -42.07 -13.59 12.21
N TYR A 93 -41.21 -14.36 12.85
CA TYR A 93 -39.99 -13.89 13.47
C TYR A 93 -38.80 -14.23 12.60
N THR A 94 -37.93 -13.25 12.38
CA THR A 94 -36.67 -13.42 11.64
C THR A 94 -35.53 -13.02 12.57
N PHE A 95 -34.77 -14.00 13.02
CA PHE A 95 -33.56 -13.78 13.81
C PHE A 95 -32.36 -13.85 12.88
N SER A 96 -31.51 -12.82 12.89
CA SER A 96 -30.31 -12.73 12.07
C SER A 96 -29.09 -12.54 12.95
N TYR A 97 -28.16 -13.48 12.91
CA TYR A 97 -26.91 -13.46 13.67
C TYR A 97 -25.75 -13.31 12.71
N VAL A 98 -24.93 -12.28 12.92
CA VAL A 98 -23.66 -12.11 12.21
C VAL A 98 -22.56 -12.72 13.06
N LEU A 99 -21.92 -13.75 12.54
CA LEU A 99 -20.89 -14.52 13.24
C LEU A 99 -19.56 -14.42 12.51
N ALA A 100 -18.46 -14.53 13.23
CA ALA A 100 -17.11 -14.62 12.66
C ALA A 100 -16.25 -15.59 13.47
N THR A 101 -15.12 -16.04 12.92
CA THR A 101 -14.11 -16.78 13.70
C THR A 101 -12.76 -16.11 13.57
N TYR A 102 -12.06 -15.90 14.68
CA TYR A 102 -10.69 -15.39 14.69
C TYR A 102 -9.66 -16.47 15.06
N ALA A 103 -10.12 -17.67 15.39
CA ALA A 103 -9.28 -18.80 15.72
C ALA A 103 -8.92 -19.59 14.45
N GLY A 104 -7.64 -19.60 14.08
CA GLY A 104 -7.15 -20.31 12.89
C GLY A 104 -7.18 -21.83 12.97
N ASN A 105 -7.52 -22.40 14.14
CA ASN A 105 -7.55 -23.83 14.41
C ASN A 105 -8.79 -24.27 15.20
N ALA A 106 -9.86 -23.47 15.22
CA ALA A 106 -11.09 -23.87 15.90
C ALA A 106 -11.73 -25.08 15.19
N THR A 107 -11.77 -26.21 15.90
CA THR A 107 -12.45 -27.43 15.45
C THR A 107 -13.02 -28.12 16.70
N PRO A 108 -14.34 -28.37 16.79
CA PRO A 108 -15.37 -28.13 15.77
C PRO A 108 -15.72 -26.64 15.59
N LEU A 109 -16.24 -26.29 14.41
CA LEU A 109 -16.74 -24.96 14.08
C LEU A 109 -18.23 -25.10 13.70
N GLY A 110 -19.12 -24.43 14.42
CA GLY A 110 -20.56 -24.63 14.19
C GLY A 110 -21.45 -23.99 15.23
N ILE A 111 -22.75 -24.18 15.03
CA ILE A 111 -23.84 -23.70 15.87
C ILE A 111 -24.59 -24.94 16.34
N ASP A 112 -24.66 -25.15 17.66
CA ASP A 112 -25.33 -26.33 18.20
C ASP A 112 -26.86 -26.24 18.13
N GLU A 113 -27.52 -27.36 18.46
CA GLU A 113 -28.98 -27.43 18.52
C GLU A 113 -29.53 -26.43 19.54
N LEU A 114 -30.54 -25.66 19.13
CA LEU A 114 -31.19 -24.68 19.97
C LEU A 114 -32.64 -25.09 20.23
N ARG A 115 -33.17 -24.78 21.41
CA ARG A 115 -34.56 -25.15 21.77
C ARG A 115 -35.36 -23.91 22.08
N VAL A 116 -36.52 -23.80 21.45
CA VAL A 116 -37.40 -22.65 21.60
C VAL A 116 -38.71 -23.09 22.22
N ARG A 117 -39.09 -22.48 23.33
CA ARG A 117 -40.36 -22.76 23.99
C ARG A 117 -41.48 -21.99 23.30
N TYR A 118 -42.62 -22.65 23.19
CA TYR A 118 -43.83 -22.06 22.63
C TYR A 118 -45.01 -22.11 23.61
N TYR A 119 -46.01 -21.28 23.34
CA TYR A 119 -47.21 -21.16 24.15
C TYR A 119 -48.45 -20.82 23.33
N PHE A 120 -49.63 -21.06 23.91
CA PHE A 120 -50.89 -20.61 23.30
C PHE A 120 -51.22 -19.17 23.71
N LYS A 121 -51.48 -18.31 22.72
CA LYS A 121 -51.90 -16.92 22.95
C LYS A 121 -53.25 -16.90 23.67
N ARG A 122 -53.33 -16.20 24.80
CA ARG A 122 -54.60 -15.87 25.47
C ARG A 122 -54.80 -14.37 25.52
N PRO A 123 -56.02 -13.86 25.23
CA PRO A 123 -56.29 -12.43 25.27
C PRO A 123 -55.96 -11.83 26.64
N GLY A 124 -55.14 -10.78 26.67
CA GLY A 124 -54.80 -10.04 27.90
C GLY A 124 -53.72 -10.68 28.78
N GLN A 125 -53.11 -11.78 28.37
CA GLN A 125 -51.98 -12.39 29.09
C GLN A 125 -50.67 -11.67 28.75
N ARG A 126 -49.87 -11.35 29.78
CA ARG A 126 -48.50 -10.84 29.60
C ARG A 126 -47.57 -12.01 29.30
N ILE A 127 -46.60 -11.81 28.41
CA ILE A 127 -45.63 -12.83 27.98
C ILE A 127 -44.86 -13.43 29.17
N GLU A 128 -44.54 -12.60 30.16
CA GLU A 128 -43.81 -12.96 31.39
C GLU A 128 -44.54 -14.00 32.27
N ASP A 129 -45.88 -14.08 32.20
CA ASP A 129 -46.73 -14.92 33.05
C ASP A 129 -47.27 -16.16 32.31
N VAL A 130 -46.63 -16.55 31.20
CA VAL A 130 -47.12 -17.61 30.32
C VAL A 130 -46.57 -18.98 30.71
N ALA A 131 -47.47 -19.95 30.86
CA ALA A 131 -47.09 -21.36 30.93
C ALA A 131 -46.74 -21.89 29.54
N THR A 132 -45.48 -22.29 29.35
CA THR A 132 -45.00 -22.90 28.11
C THR A 132 -45.64 -24.27 27.89
N VAL A 133 -45.99 -24.56 26.64
CA VAL A 133 -46.72 -25.78 26.24
C VAL A 133 -45.75 -26.89 25.85
N GLY A 134 -44.65 -26.52 25.18
CA GLY A 134 -43.61 -27.43 24.72
C GLY A 134 -42.40 -26.68 24.18
N ASP A 135 -41.41 -27.43 23.71
CA ASP A 135 -40.19 -26.97 23.07
C ASP A 135 -40.08 -27.50 21.63
N VAL A 136 -39.54 -26.69 20.74
CA VAL A 136 -39.18 -27.08 19.37
C VAL A 136 -37.67 -26.96 19.20
N SER A 137 -37.03 -28.01 18.67
CA SER A 137 -35.60 -28.03 18.38
C SER A 137 -35.29 -27.43 17.01
N ILE A 138 -34.27 -26.57 16.98
CA ILE A 138 -33.66 -26.02 15.78
C ILE A 138 -32.38 -26.80 15.51
N SER A 139 -32.28 -27.37 14.32
CA SER A 139 -31.14 -28.20 13.91
C SER A 139 -29.81 -27.46 14.03
N SER A 140 -28.78 -28.18 14.50
CA SER A 140 -27.39 -27.69 14.48
C SER A 140 -26.89 -27.45 13.06
N VAL A 141 -25.89 -26.57 12.95
CA VAL A 141 -25.23 -26.24 11.69
C VAL A 141 -23.72 -26.34 11.85
N ASP A 142 -23.13 -27.28 11.12
CA ASP A 142 -21.68 -27.42 11.03
C ASP A 142 -21.11 -26.50 9.95
N LEU A 143 -19.99 -25.86 10.28
CA LEU A 143 -19.25 -24.97 9.39
C LEU A 143 -17.82 -25.47 9.21
N VAL A 144 -17.22 -25.14 8.08
CA VAL A 144 -15.83 -25.50 7.78
C VAL A 144 -14.96 -24.27 7.70
N LEU A 145 -13.81 -24.28 8.37
CA LEU A 145 -12.80 -23.25 8.17
C LEU A 145 -12.19 -23.44 6.76
N ALA A 146 -12.50 -22.53 5.86
CA ALA A 146 -11.85 -22.46 4.56
C ALA A 146 -10.41 -21.97 4.80
N SER A 147 -9.45 -22.90 4.79
CA SER A 147 -8.04 -22.57 4.91
C SER A 147 -7.31 -22.90 3.63
N THR A 148 -6.62 -21.91 3.06
CA THR A 148 -5.54 -22.15 2.08
C THR A 148 -4.20 -22.36 2.77
N LEU A 149 -4.15 -22.18 4.09
CA LEU A 149 -2.96 -22.47 4.90
C LEU A 149 -2.84 -23.99 5.05
N PRO A 150 -1.63 -24.55 4.88
CA PRO A 150 -1.36 -25.94 5.19
C PRO A 150 -1.95 -26.32 6.56
N ALA A 151 -2.54 -27.51 6.67
CA ALA A 151 -3.14 -28.02 7.91
C ALA A 151 -2.15 -28.08 9.10
N ASP A 152 -0.86 -27.96 8.81
CA ASP A 152 0.24 -27.95 9.77
C ASP A 152 0.66 -26.51 10.10
N LEU A 153 -0.24 -25.78 10.78
CA LEU A 153 -0.01 -24.39 11.22
C LEU A 153 1.10 -24.28 12.28
N GLU A 154 1.40 -25.36 13.02
CA GLU A 154 2.51 -25.37 13.98
C GLU A 154 3.88 -25.21 13.31
N ASN A 155 3.98 -25.59 12.02
CA ASN A 155 5.20 -25.49 11.22
C ASN A 155 5.14 -24.38 10.17
N LEU A 156 4.14 -23.50 10.20
CA LEU A 156 4.19 -22.30 9.36
C LEU A 156 5.23 -21.34 9.95
N GLU A 157 6.38 -21.26 9.28
CA GLU A 157 7.34 -20.16 9.42
C GLU A 157 6.67 -18.85 9.02
N LEU A 158 5.89 -18.29 9.95
CA LEU A 158 5.46 -16.91 9.93
C LEU A 158 6.72 -16.07 9.76
N ARG A 159 6.81 -15.35 8.63
CA ARG A 159 7.92 -14.49 8.21
C ARG A 159 8.77 -14.08 9.41
N ASP A 160 9.84 -14.84 9.62
CA ASP A 160 10.68 -14.70 10.78
C ASP A 160 11.25 -13.27 10.77
N ILE A 161 11.29 -12.62 11.94
CA ILE A 161 11.99 -11.33 12.12
C ILE A 161 13.52 -11.60 12.18
N GLN A 162 13.94 -12.72 11.62
CA GLN A 162 15.33 -13.12 11.57
C GLN A 162 16.10 -12.07 10.82
N ALA A 163 17.03 -11.44 11.55
CA ALA A 163 17.94 -10.48 10.98
C ALA A 163 18.53 -11.08 9.70
N PRO A 164 18.55 -10.33 8.58
CA PRO A 164 18.98 -10.86 7.30
C PRO A 164 20.30 -11.59 7.50
N SER A 165 20.33 -12.84 7.05
CA SER A 165 21.51 -13.71 7.18
C SER A 165 22.73 -12.94 6.72
N ALA A 166 23.78 -12.95 7.55
CA ALA A 166 24.98 -12.15 7.32
C ALA A 166 25.46 -12.37 5.88
N LYS A 167 25.33 -11.30 5.08
CA LYS A 167 25.65 -11.27 3.66
C LYS A 167 27.04 -11.90 3.48
N SER A 168 27.14 -12.95 2.67
CA SER A 168 28.40 -13.67 2.51
C SER A 168 29.48 -12.70 1.98
N THR A 169 30.68 -12.79 2.56
CA THR A 169 31.81 -11.88 2.30
C THR A 169 32.17 -11.79 0.81
N ASN A 170 31.79 -12.79 0.02
CA ASN A 170 32.02 -12.84 -1.43
C ASN A 170 31.11 -11.88 -2.23
N VAL A 171 29.95 -11.47 -1.70
CA VAL A 171 29.01 -10.56 -2.40
C VAL A 171 29.44 -9.09 -2.28
N ASP A 172 30.33 -8.75 -1.35
CA ASP A 172 30.84 -7.38 -1.23
C ASP A 172 31.79 -6.98 -2.36
N TRP A 173 32.50 -7.94 -2.96
CA TRP A 173 33.46 -7.65 -4.02
C TRP A 173 32.78 -7.10 -5.30
N ILE A 174 31.53 -7.49 -5.54
CA ILE A 174 30.71 -7.02 -6.68
C ILE A 174 30.43 -5.51 -6.56
N GLY A 175 30.23 -5.00 -5.34
CA GLY A 175 29.98 -3.57 -5.11
C GLY A 175 31.18 -2.71 -5.48
N THR A 176 32.37 -3.10 -5.02
CA THR A 176 33.64 -2.41 -5.34
C THR A 176 33.97 -2.47 -6.83
N ALA A 177 33.75 -3.62 -7.49
CA ALA A 177 34.00 -3.75 -8.92
C ALA A 177 33.08 -2.82 -9.75
N GLY A 178 31.82 -2.65 -9.34
CA GLY A 178 30.88 -1.74 -10.00
C GLY A 178 31.31 -0.28 -9.96
N ILE A 179 31.76 0.21 -8.78
CA ILE A 179 32.23 1.60 -8.63
C ILE A 179 33.47 1.86 -9.49
N LEU A 180 34.40 0.90 -9.52
CA LEU A 180 35.64 1.02 -10.29
C LEU A 180 35.35 1.09 -11.80
N LEU A 181 34.36 0.33 -12.27
CA LEU A 181 33.93 0.34 -13.67
C LEU A 181 33.31 1.68 -14.09
N VAL A 182 32.55 2.33 -13.20
CA VAL A 182 32.00 3.69 -13.43
C VAL A 182 33.12 4.74 -13.53
N LEU A 183 34.16 4.65 -12.68
CA LEU A 183 35.28 5.59 -12.73
C LEU A 183 36.11 5.43 -14.02
N VAL A 184 36.35 4.19 -14.46
CA VAL A 184 37.08 3.92 -15.71
C VAL A 184 36.31 4.41 -16.94
N SER A 185 34.98 4.31 -16.94
CA SER A 185 34.16 4.78 -18.07
C SER A 185 34.13 6.31 -18.21
N MET A 186 34.45 7.06 -17.15
CA MET A 186 34.43 8.53 -17.15
C MET A 186 35.73 9.16 -17.67
N PHE A 187 36.84 8.41 -17.68
CA PHE A 187 38.15 8.88 -18.11
C PHE A 187 38.22 9.45 -19.55
N PRO A 188 37.63 8.81 -20.59
CA PRO A 188 37.71 9.35 -21.95
C PRO A 188 36.92 10.65 -22.14
N VAL A 189 35.85 10.87 -21.36
CA VAL A 189 35.08 12.13 -21.42
C VAL A 189 35.86 13.27 -20.77
N GLY A 190 36.51 13.00 -19.63
CA GLY A 190 37.34 14.00 -18.93
C GLY A 190 38.54 14.48 -19.76
N SER A 191 39.23 13.57 -20.45
CA SER A 191 40.41 13.92 -21.27
C SER A 191 40.05 14.77 -22.49
N ALA A 192 38.92 14.47 -23.16
CA ALA A 192 38.43 15.26 -24.28
C ALA A 192 38.04 16.69 -23.86
N ALA A 193 37.35 16.84 -22.72
CA ALA A 193 36.98 18.14 -22.18
C ALA A 193 38.21 18.99 -21.80
N TYR A 194 39.24 18.36 -21.22
CA TYR A 194 40.49 19.02 -20.86
C TYR A 194 41.26 19.53 -22.09
N ALA A 195 41.37 18.70 -23.13
CA ALA A 195 42.04 19.08 -24.38
C ALA A 195 41.33 20.26 -25.09
N TRP A 196 40.00 20.28 -25.06
CA TRP A 196 39.21 21.37 -25.64
C TRP A 196 39.40 22.70 -24.90
N MET A 197 39.47 22.67 -23.57
CA MET A 197 39.76 23.86 -22.76
C MET A 197 41.17 24.41 -22.99
N GLN A 198 42.18 23.55 -23.16
CA GLN A 198 43.54 24.02 -23.47
C GLN A 198 43.62 24.73 -24.82
N LYS A 199 42.96 24.19 -25.86
CA LYS A 199 42.92 24.85 -27.19
C LYS A 199 42.36 26.26 -27.11
N ARG A 200 41.24 26.45 -26.40
CA ARG A 200 40.63 27.78 -26.21
C ARG A 200 41.51 28.76 -25.44
N LYS A 201 42.32 28.29 -24.48
CA LYS A 201 43.26 29.16 -23.77
C LYS A 201 44.39 29.63 -24.68
N LEU A 202 44.94 28.74 -25.50
CA LEU A 202 46.02 29.07 -26.43
C LEU A 202 45.55 30.07 -27.50
N GLU A 203 44.35 29.90 -28.04
CA GLU A 203 43.76 30.82 -29.02
C GLU A 203 43.59 32.24 -28.45
N LYS A 204 43.04 32.36 -27.23
CA LYS A 204 42.89 33.66 -26.56
C LYS A 204 44.24 34.33 -26.26
N GLN A 205 45.26 33.56 -25.89
CA GLN A 205 46.60 34.10 -25.66
C GLN A 205 47.26 34.57 -26.97
N ALA A 206 47.06 33.85 -28.07
CA ALA A 206 47.58 34.23 -29.38
C ALA A 206 46.91 35.51 -29.92
N GLU A 207 45.62 35.70 -29.65
CA GLU A 207 44.86 36.89 -30.03
C GLU A 207 45.34 38.14 -29.25
N GLN A 208 45.52 38.01 -27.93
CA GLN A 208 46.07 39.08 -27.08
C GLN A 208 47.53 39.44 -27.44
N ALA A 209 48.33 38.46 -27.86
CA ALA A 209 49.69 38.71 -28.33
C ALA A 209 49.73 39.52 -29.64
N ARG A 210 48.73 39.36 -30.52
CA ARG A 210 48.64 40.13 -31.79
C ARG A 210 48.21 41.57 -31.55
N GLU A 211 47.28 41.80 -30.63
CA GLU A 211 46.84 43.16 -30.27
C GLU A 211 47.96 43.96 -29.59
N THR A 212 48.72 43.33 -28.70
CA THR A 212 49.82 44.02 -27.98
C THR A 212 51.01 44.39 -28.89
N VAL A 213 51.27 43.64 -29.96
CA VAL A 213 52.31 44.00 -30.94
C VAL A 213 51.87 45.18 -31.79
N SER A 214 50.62 45.20 -32.28
CA SER A 214 50.06 46.28 -33.10
C SER A 214 50.10 47.63 -32.37
N VAL A 215 49.68 47.66 -31.12
CA VAL A 215 49.65 48.87 -30.28
C VAL A 215 51.05 49.43 -30.03
N LYS A 216 52.07 48.58 -29.80
CA LYS A 216 53.45 49.02 -29.55
C LYS A 216 54.08 49.72 -30.77
N THR A 217 53.79 49.24 -31.98
CA THR A 217 54.30 49.86 -33.22
C THR A 217 53.66 51.21 -33.53
N ASN A 218 52.37 51.39 -33.24
CA ASN A 218 51.67 52.66 -33.48
C ASN A 218 52.18 53.79 -32.57
N VAL A 219 52.42 53.49 -31.28
CA VAL A 219 52.91 54.51 -30.33
C VAL A 219 54.32 55.00 -30.68
N PHE A 220 55.21 54.13 -31.15
CA PHE A 220 56.55 54.53 -31.60
C PHE A 220 56.53 55.35 -32.89
N ASN A 221 55.63 55.04 -33.82
CA ASN A 221 55.44 55.83 -35.04
C ASN A 221 54.85 57.22 -34.72
N GLU A 222 53.93 57.31 -33.77
CA GLU A 222 53.41 58.60 -33.27
C GLU A 222 54.50 59.46 -32.62
N LEU A 223 55.35 58.88 -31.77
CA LEU A 223 56.45 59.60 -31.12
C LEU A 223 57.49 60.11 -32.14
N ARG A 224 57.70 59.38 -33.24
CA ARG A 224 58.62 59.79 -34.31
C ARG A 224 58.07 60.96 -35.14
N ALA A 225 56.75 61.15 -35.17
CA ALA A 225 56.10 62.19 -35.96
C ALA A 225 55.95 63.54 -35.21
N ILE A 226 56.25 63.60 -33.91
CA ILE A 226 56.16 64.82 -33.12
C ILE A 226 57.39 65.70 -33.39
N ASP A 227 57.16 66.95 -33.82
CA ASP A 227 58.21 67.94 -34.04
C ASP A 227 58.70 68.52 -32.70
N ILE A 228 60.00 68.39 -32.44
CA ILE A 228 60.69 68.66 -31.17
C ILE A 228 61.02 70.16 -31.01
N SER A 229 60.74 70.97 -32.03
CA SER A 229 61.07 72.40 -32.04
C SER A 229 60.20 73.26 -31.11
N ASP A 230 59.02 72.78 -30.71
CA ASP A 230 58.09 73.47 -29.79
C ASP A 230 58.17 72.89 -28.35
N GLU A 231 58.17 73.77 -27.33
CA GLU A 231 58.32 73.38 -25.92
C GLU A 231 57.12 72.57 -25.42
N SER A 232 55.91 72.90 -25.87
CA SER A 232 54.69 72.16 -25.51
C SER A 232 54.74 70.73 -26.05
N ASN A 233 55.15 70.56 -27.31
CA ASN A 233 55.28 69.26 -27.96
C ASN A 233 56.37 68.39 -27.32
N ARG A 234 57.49 68.99 -26.88
CA ARG A 234 58.52 68.29 -26.11
C ARG A 234 57.98 67.70 -24.82
N ARG A 235 57.23 68.47 -24.04
CA ARG A 235 56.64 67.98 -22.78
C ARG A 235 55.68 66.83 -23.02
N GLN A 236 54.86 66.92 -24.06
CA GLN A 236 53.92 65.85 -24.42
C GLN A 236 54.64 64.58 -24.89
N ALA A 237 55.72 64.71 -25.67
CA ALA A 237 56.55 63.57 -26.08
C ALA A 237 57.20 62.87 -24.87
N PHE A 238 57.72 63.62 -23.90
CA PHE A 238 58.29 63.06 -22.68
C PHE A 238 57.24 62.34 -21.81
N GLN A 239 56.04 62.89 -21.66
CA GLN A 239 54.95 62.23 -20.92
C GLN A 239 54.54 60.90 -21.56
N LYS A 240 54.39 60.88 -22.89
CA LYS A 240 54.08 59.65 -23.63
C LYS A 240 55.21 58.61 -23.48
N LEU A 241 56.47 59.04 -23.55
CA LEU A 241 57.62 58.15 -23.40
C LEU A 241 57.74 57.59 -21.96
N GLU A 242 57.50 58.41 -20.94
CA GLU A 242 57.47 57.98 -19.54
C GLU A 242 56.38 56.93 -19.30
N ALA A 243 55.16 57.14 -19.83
CA ALA A 243 54.06 56.19 -19.70
C ALA A 243 54.42 54.82 -20.31
N VAL A 244 55.05 54.81 -21.49
CA VAL A 244 55.48 53.57 -22.17
C VAL A 244 56.58 52.85 -21.38
N ILE A 245 57.56 53.58 -20.85
CA ILE A 245 58.63 53.00 -20.02
C ILE A 245 58.06 52.40 -18.74
N ARG A 246 57.11 53.09 -18.09
CA ARG A 246 56.46 52.62 -16.86
C ARG A 246 55.68 51.32 -17.10
N GLU A 247 54.91 51.27 -18.18
CA GLU A 247 54.19 50.06 -18.62
C GLU A 247 55.18 48.90 -18.88
N PHE A 248 56.31 49.19 -19.55
CA PHE A 248 57.32 48.17 -19.85
C PHE A 248 58.00 47.62 -18.60
N ILE A 249 58.38 48.49 -17.65
CA ILE A 249 58.98 48.09 -16.38
C ILE A 249 57.99 47.25 -15.58
N TRP A 250 56.73 47.68 -15.48
CA TRP A 250 55.69 46.92 -14.79
C TRP A 250 55.51 45.53 -15.42
N GLN A 251 55.43 45.45 -16.74
CA GLN A 251 55.25 44.18 -17.45
C GLN A 251 56.44 43.22 -17.27
N LYS A 252 57.68 43.73 -17.20
CA LYS A 252 58.89 42.90 -17.09
C LYS A 252 59.29 42.54 -15.67
N THR A 253 59.01 43.40 -14.70
CA THR A 253 59.50 43.26 -13.32
C THR A 253 58.37 43.09 -12.30
N GLY A 254 57.12 43.38 -12.66
CA GLY A 254 55.97 43.38 -11.75
C GLY A 254 55.96 44.54 -10.76
N LEU A 255 56.94 45.45 -10.83
CA LEU A 255 57.06 46.59 -9.92
C LEU A 255 56.27 47.78 -10.45
N THR A 256 55.37 48.33 -9.62
CA THR A 256 54.73 49.62 -9.87
C THR A 256 55.64 50.72 -9.37
N LEU A 257 56.25 51.50 -10.25
CA LEU A 257 56.89 52.75 -9.86
C LEU A 257 55.77 53.69 -9.38
N GLN A 258 55.74 54.02 -8.08
CA GLN A 258 54.98 55.16 -7.56
C GLN A 258 55.89 56.39 -7.62
N ALA A 259 55.32 57.54 -8.01
CA ALA A 259 56.05 58.80 -8.13
C ALA A 259 56.57 59.28 -6.77
#